data_AF-A0A9P7J4K1-F1
#
_entry.id   AF-A0A9P7J4K1-F1
#
_cell.length_a   1.000
_cell.length_b   1.000
_cell.length_c   1.000
_cell.angle_alpha   90.00
_cell.angle_beta   90.00
_cell.angle_gamma   90.00
#
_symmetry.space_group_name_H-M   'P 1'
#
loop_
_entity.id
_entity.type
_entity.pdbx_description
1 polymer ?
#
loop_
_entity_poly.entity_id
_entity_poly.type
_entity_poly.pdbx_seq_one_letter_code
_entity_poly.pdbx_strand_id
1 'polypeptide(L)'
;ATDQQSSINGHLKPRVPNERVVQYTDALFQEAATQWLIDTDQPISALEHPTFKNMINIAGCATNSVILPDHRQTQHAIIDLFKQNITNLRKRLLVCVLFWLIFTFT
;
A
#
# COMPACT_ATOMS: atom_id res chain seq x y z
N ALA A 1 -23.48 -9.02 -51.54
CA ALA A 1 -23.15 -10.01 -50.50
C ALA A 1 -23.25 -9.31 -49.17
N THR A 2 -24.15 -9.76 -48.30
CA THR A 2 -24.38 -9.18 -46.97
C THR A 2 -23.68 -10.08 -45.95
N ASP A 3 -22.48 -9.68 -45.53
CA ASP A 3 -21.73 -10.39 -44.50
C ASP A 3 -22.49 -10.27 -43.17
N GLN A 4 -23.09 -11.39 -42.74
CA GLN A 4 -23.72 -11.49 -41.43
C GLN A 4 -22.66 -11.77 -40.37
N GLN A 5 -22.40 -10.78 -39.52
CA GLN A 5 -21.50 -10.94 -38.38
C GLN A 5 -22.20 -11.78 -37.30
N SER A 6 -21.61 -12.92 -36.94
CA SER A 6 -22.11 -13.80 -35.88
C SER A 6 -22.13 -13.05 -34.54
N SER A 7 -23.26 -13.13 -33.83
CA SER A 7 -23.47 -12.41 -32.58
C SER A 7 -22.56 -12.94 -31.46
N ILE A 8 -21.79 -12.04 -30.84
CA ILE A 8 -20.82 -12.30 -29.76
C ILE A 8 -21.50 -12.72 -28.44
N ASN A 9 -22.84 -12.70 -28.38
CA ASN A 9 -23.60 -12.99 -27.16
C ASN A 9 -23.32 -14.37 -26.54
N GLY A 10 -22.85 -15.35 -27.31
CA GLY A 10 -22.52 -16.69 -26.80
C GLY A 10 -21.28 -16.74 -25.88
N HIS A 11 -20.42 -15.72 -25.91
CA HIS A 11 -19.19 -15.64 -25.11
C HIS A 11 -19.28 -14.65 -23.93
N LEU A 12 -20.41 -13.94 -23.81
CA LEU A 12 -20.65 -13.00 -22.73
C LEU A 12 -21.18 -13.76 -21.52
N LYS A 13 -20.34 -13.91 -20.49
CA LYS A 13 -20.81 -14.38 -19.18
C LYS A 13 -21.55 -13.22 -18.48
N PRO A 14 -22.71 -13.48 -17.84
CA PRO A 14 -23.34 -12.50 -16.97
C PRO A 14 -22.33 -12.01 -15.94
N ARG A 15 -22.06 -10.70 -15.92
CA ARG A 15 -21.26 -10.08 -14.88
C ARG A 15 -22.01 -10.27 -13.57
N VAL A 16 -21.49 -11.12 -12.69
CA VAL A 16 -21.94 -11.23 -11.30
C VAL A 16 -22.01 -9.81 -10.76
N PRO A 17 -23.10 -9.38 -10.11
CA PRO A 17 -23.25 -8.00 -9.67
C PRO A 17 -22.01 -7.64 -8.85
N ASN A 18 -21.15 -6.79 -9.42
CA ASN A 18 -20.05 -6.22 -8.66
C ASN A 18 -20.70 -5.62 -7.42
N GLU A 19 -20.28 -6.11 -6.25
CA GLU A 19 -20.44 -5.44 -4.97
C GLU A 19 -20.29 -3.94 -5.25
N ARG A 20 -21.34 -3.16 -4.98
CA ARG A 20 -21.46 -1.78 -5.44
C ARG A 20 -20.28 -1.00 -4.87
N VAL A 21 -19.22 -0.85 -5.65
CA VAL A 21 -18.08 -0.01 -5.31
C VAL A 21 -18.66 1.37 -5.22
N VAL A 22 -18.78 1.91 -4.00
CA VAL A 22 -19.19 3.29 -3.80
C VAL A 22 -18.25 4.13 -4.65
N GLN A 23 -18.82 4.86 -5.61
CA GLN A 23 -18.02 5.66 -6.52
C GLN A 23 -17.32 6.74 -5.72
N TYR A 24 -16.00 6.85 -5.91
CA TYR A 24 -15.20 7.88 -5.25
C TYR A 24 -15.76 9.28 -5.57
N THR A 25 -15.94 10.09 -4.53
CA THR A 25 -16.12 11.54 -4.64
C THR A 25 -15.31 12.20 -3.53
N ASP A 26 -14.80 13.41 -3.79
CA ASP A 26 -13.97 14.13 -2.81
C ASP A 26 -14.74 14.38 -1.50
N ALA A 27 -16.06 14.65 -1.59
CA ALA A 27 -16.92 14.85 -0.42
C ALA A 27 -17.04 13.58 0.44
N LEU A 28 -17.29 12.41 -0.18
CA LEU A 28 -17.37 11.14 0.55
C LEU A 28 -16.03 10.76 1.18
N PHE A 29 -14.94 11.01 0.47
CA PHE A 29 -13.60 10.75 1.00
C PHE A 29 -13.29 11.67 2.19
N GLN A 30 -13.62 12.96 2.09
CA GLN A 30 -13.42 13.93 3.16
C GLN A 30 -14.23 13.57 4.41
N GLU A 31 -15.49 13.17 4.25
CA GLU A 31 -16.35 12.73 5.36
C GLU A 31 -15.77 11.49 6.04
N ALA A 32 -15.44 10.45 5.25
CA ALA A 32 -14.85 9.21 5.78
C ALA A 32 -13.50 9.45 6.49
N ALA A 33 -12.64 10.32 5.92
CA ALA A 33 -11.37 10.68 6.53
C ALA A 33 -11.56 11.44 7.86
N THR A 34 -12.53 12.35 7.91
CA THR A 34 -12.85 13.11 9.14
C THR A 34 -13.36 12.17 10.24
N GLN A 35 -14.27 11.25 9.90
CA GLN A 35 -14.77 10.26 10.85
C GLN A 35 -13.65 9.36 11.37
N TRP A 36 -12.78 8.87 10.47
CA TRP A 36 -11.62 8.06 10.86
C TRP A 36 -10.68 8.79 11.83
N LEU A 37 -10.42 10.08 11.61
CA LEU A 37 -9.58 10.88 12.52
C LEU A 37 -10.19 10.96 13.93
N ILE A 38 -11.51 11.16 14.03
CA ILE A 38 -12.24 11.25 15.30
C ILE A 38 -12.25 9.89 16.01
N ASP A 39 -12.61 8.83 15.32
CA ASP A 39 -12.79 7.49 15.92
C ASP A 39 -11.47 6.88 16.42
N THR A 40 -10.34 7.33 15.86
CA THR A 40 -9.01 6.79 16.19
C THR A 40 -8.10 7.79 16.91
N ASP A 41 -8.64 8.94 17.31
CA ASP A 41 -7.91 10.03 17.98
C ASP A 41 -6.62 10.43 17.24
N GLN A 42 -6.67 10.47 15.90
CA GLN A 42 -5.51 10.81 15.08
C GLN A 42 -5.36 12.32 14.93
N PRO A 43 -4.12 12.84 14.88
CA PRO A 43 -3.91 14.26 14.62
C PRO A 43 -4.32 14.62 13.19
N ILE A 44 -4.82 15.84 12.98
CA ILE A 44 -5.21 16.36 11.65
C ILE A 44 -4.03 16.27 10.65
N SER A 45 -2.79 16.42 11.14
CA SER A 45 -1.58 16.29 10.34
C SER A 45 -1.33 14.88 9.78
N ALA A 46 -2.07 13.85 10.23
CA ALA A 46 -1.98 12.50 9.66
C ALA A 46 -2.33 12.48 8.17
N LEU A 47 -3.27 13.32 7.72
CA LEU A 47 -3.65 13.43 6.30
C LEU A 47 -2.57 14.08 5.43
N GLU A 48 -1.68 14.87 6.03
CA GLU A 48 -0.58 15.53 5.33
C GLU A 48 0.61 14.59 5.15
N HIS A 49 0.71 13.54 5.98
CA HIS A 49 1.87 12.67 6.05
C HIS A 49 2.12 11.96 4.70
N PRO A 50 3.34 12.02 4.13
CA PRO A 50 3.60 11.51 2.79
C PRO A 50 3.38 10.00 2.67
N THR A 51 3.62 9.22 3.74
CA THR A 51 3.38 7.77 3.71
C THR A 51 1.88 7.43 3.71
N PHE A 52 1.04 8.24 4.34
CA PHE A 52 -0.40 8.07 4.32
C PHE A 52 -0.94 8.30 2.90
N LYS A 53 -0.53 9.40 2.26
CA LYS A 53 -0.86 9.69 0.85
C LYS A 53 -0.42 8.56 -0.08
N ASN A 54 0.79 8.03 0.12
CA ASN A 54 1.29 6.90 -0.65
C ASN A 54 0.42 5.63 -0.47
N MET A 55 0.01 5.33 0.77
CA MET A 55 -0.86 4.20 1.07
C MET A 55 -2.21 4.32 0.36
N ILE A 56 -2.84 5.51 0.38
CA ILE A 56 -4.09 5.77 -0.33
C ILE A 56 -3.93 5.64 -1.85
N ASN A 57 -2.84 6.16 -2.42
CA ASN A 57 -2.56 6.02 -3.85
C ASN A 57 -2.42 4.55 -4.27
N ILE A 58 -1.70 3.74 -3.47
CA ILE A 58 -1.56 2.29 -3.70
C ILE A 58 -2.93 1.61 -3.64
N ALA A 59 -3.73 1.95 -2.63
CA ALA A 59 -5.08 1.41 -2.46
C ALA A 59 -6.02 1.81 -3.61
N GLY A 60 -5.95 3.06 -4.08
CA GLY A 60 -6.78 3.57 -5.17
C GLY A 60 -6.45 2.95 -6.54
N CYS A 61 -5.22 2.47 -6.74
CA CYS A 61 -4.83 1.72 -7.92
C CYS A 61 -5.20 0.23 -7.87
N ALA A 62 -5.73 -0.28 -6.75
CA ALA A 62 -6.07 -1.69 -6.62
C ALA A 62 -7.27 -2.05 -7.52
N THR A 63 -7.09 -3.01 -8.44
CA THR A 63 -8.16 -3.50 -9.31
C THR A 63 -9.19 -4.33 -8.54
N ASN A 64 -8.80 -4.88 -7.39
CA ASN A 64 -9.63 -5.66 -6.49
C ASN A 64 -9.75 -4.96 -5.13
N SER A 65 -10.55 -5.51 -4.23
CA SER A 65 -10.61 -5.07 -2.83
C SER A 65 -9.23 -5.09 -2.17
N VAL A 66 -8.94 -4.06 -1.37
CA VAL A 66 -7.74 -3.99 -0.54
C VAL A 66 -7.90 -4.93 0.66
N ILE A 67 -6.98 -5.88 0.81
CA ILE A 67 -6.94 -6.77 1.98
C ILE A 67 -6.06 -6.08 3.04
N LEU A 68 -6.68 -5.64 4.13
CA LEU A 68 -5.94 -5.05 5.25
C LEU A 68 -5.19 -6.16 6.01
N PRO A 69 -3.93 -5.90 6.41
CA PRO A 69 -3.17 -6.86 7.19
C PRO A 69 -3.76 -7.00 8.60
N ASP A 70 -3.73 -8.22 9.13
CA ASP A 70 -4.11 -8.47 10.52
C ASP A 70 -3.11 -7.80 11.49
N HIS A 71 -3.55 -7.50 12.71
CA HIS A 71 -2.73 -6.90 13.75
C HIS A 71 -1.46 -7.71 14.01
N ARG A 72 -1.57 -9.06 14.09
CA ARG A 72 -0.41 -9.93 14.32
C ARG A 72 0.56 -9.91 13.14
N GLN A 73 0.05 -9.82 11.92
CA GLN A 73 0.90 -9.74 10.71
C GLN A 73 1.66 -8.41 10.70
N THR A 74 0.97 -7.31 10.99
CA THR A 74 1.56 -5.97 11.10
C THR A 74 2.64 -5.92 12.17
N GLN A 75 2.41 -6.51 13.35
CA GLN A 75 3.41 -6.59 14.41
C GLN A 75 4.68 -7.34 13.98
N HIS A 76 4.54 -8.51 13.34
CA HIS A 76 5.69 -9.26 12.86
C HIS A 76 6.46 -8.47 11.79
N ALA A 77 5.75 -7.85 10.84
CA ALA A 77 6.38 -7.05 9.79
C ALA A 77 7.21 -5.90 10.38
N ILE A 78 6.72 -5.22 11.43
CA ILE A 78 7.47 -4.16 12.12
C ILE A 78 8.73 -4.72 12.78
N ILE A 79 8.62 -5.84 13.49
CA ILE A 79 9.77 -6.47 14.17
C ILE A 79 10.82 -6.92 13.15
N ASP A 80 10.39 -7.50 12.04
CA ASP A 80 11.28 -7.99 11.00
C ASP A 80 11.98 -6.84 10.27
N LEU A 81 11.26 -5.75 9.97
CA LEU A 81 11.84 -4.54 9.41
C LEU A 81 12.88 -3.93 10.35
N PHE A 82 12.59 -3.91 11.66
CA PHE A 82 13.55 -3.46 12.66
C PHE A 82 14.82 -4.32 12.66
N LYS A 83 14.69 -5.65 12.71
CA LYS A 83 15.84 -6.59 12.67
C LYS A 83 16.66 -6.43 11.39
N GLN A 84 16.00 -6.24 10.25
CA GLN A 84 16.65 -6.02 8.97
C GLN A 84 17.46 -4.72 8.99
N ASN A 85 16.90 -3.63 9.51
CA ASN A 85 17.60 -2.36 9.65
C ASN A 85 18.85 -2.48 10.53
N ILE A 86 18.76 -3.16 11.68
CA ILE A 86 19.92 -3.41 12.55
C ILE A 86 20.98 -4.25 11.84
N THR A 87 20.57 -5.30 11.12
CA THR A 87 21.48 -6.17 10.36
C THR A 87 22.21 -5.39 9.26
N ASN A 88 21.48 -4.54 8.52
CA ASN A 88 22.05 -3.70 7.47
C ASN A 88 23.01 -2.65 8.05
N LEU A 89 22.66 -2.04 9.18
CA LEU A 89 23.53 -1.10 9.87
C LEU A 89 24.85 -1.76 10.28
N ARG A 90 24.79 -2.96 10.89
CA ARG A 90 25.99 -3.74 11.24
C ARG A 90 26.88 -4.01 10.02
N LYS A 91 26.30 -4.43 8.89
CA LYS A 91 27.04 -4.67 7.64
C LYS A 91 27.77 -3.40 7.18
N ARG A 92 27.08 -2.25 7.17
CA ARG A 92 27.67 -0.97 6.76
C ARG A 92 28.81 -0.55 7.67
N LEU A 93 28.63 -0.66 8.99
CA LEU A 93 29.67 -0.31 9.96
C LEU A 93 30.90 -1.21 9.82
N LEU A 94 30.73 -2.53 9.62
CA LEU A 94 31.86 -3.44 9.41
C LEU A 94 32.66 -3.11 8.15
N VAL A 95 31.98 -2.77 7.04
CA VAL A 95 32.64 -2.31 5.81
C VAL A 95 33.43 -1.02 6.06
N CYS A 96 32.85 -0.06 6.79
CA CYS A 96 33.54 1.18 7.14
C CYS A 96 34.80 0.92 7.99
N VAL A 97 34.73 0.01 8.97
CA VAL A 97 35.88 -0.34 9.83
C VAL A 97 36.97 -1.03 9.02
N LEU A 98 36.61 -2.00 8.16
CA LEU A 98 37.57 -2.69 7.31
C LEU A 98 38.25 -1.74 6.33
N PHE A 99 37.49 -0.84 5.71
CA PHE A 99 38.03 0.19 4.82
C PHE A 99 38.99 1.14 5.56
N TRP A 100 38.63 1.57 6.77
CA TRP A 100 39.48 2.42 7.60
C TRP A 100 40.80 1.73 8.01
N LEU A 101 40.74 0.44 8.40
CA LEU A 101 41.95 -0.34 8.73
C LEU A 101 42.87 -0.52 7.52
N ILE A 102 42.33 -0.74 6.31
CA ILE A 102 43.14 -0.85 5.10
C ILE A 102 43.85 0.47 4.78
N PHE A 103 43.17 1.61 4.93
CA PHE A 103 43.71 2.94 4.59
C PHE A 103 44.60 3.57 5.66
N THR A 104 44.58 3.08 6.90
CA THR A 104 45.43 3.59 7.98
C THR A 104 46.73 2.80 8.16
N PHE A 105 46.77 1.55 7.68
CA PHE A 105 47.92 0.66 7.77
C PHE A 105 48.63 0.41 6.42
N THR A 106 48.26 1.15 5.37
CA THR A 106 48.98 1.21 4.08
C THR A 106 49.58 2.61 3.93
#